data_AF-A0A227J7X7-F1
#
_entry.id   AF-A0A227J7X7-F1
#
_cell.length_a   1.000
_cell.length_b   1.000
_cell.length_c   1.000
_cell.angle_alpha   90.00
_cell.angle_beta   90.00
_cell.angle_gamma   90.00
#
_symmetry.space_group_name_H-M   'P 1'
#
loop_
_entity.id
_entity.type
_entity.pdbx_description
1 polymer ?
#
loop_
_entity_poly.entity_id
_entity_poly.type
_entity_poly.pdbx_seq_one_letter_code
_entity_poly.pdbx_strand_id
1 'polypeptide(L)'
;MAPVELEIVYQDEYFVAVNKPAGMLVHRSWLDKHETQFVMQTLRDQIGQHVFPLHRLDRPTSGVLVFALSSEVASQVMPMFAEHKMEKTYHAIVRGWIEEEGVLDYALKVELDKIADKFASQEKEAQE
;
A
#
# COMPACT_ATOMS: atom_id res chain seq x y z
N MET A 1 5.86 -11.68 21.50
CA MET A 1 4.65 -10.95 21.04
C MET A 1 3.76 -11.97 20.36
N ALA A 2 2.45 -11.97 20.60
CA ALA A 2 1.55 -12.88 19.90
C ALA A 2 1.63 -12.61 18.37
N PRO A 3 1.47 -13.64 17.52
CA PRO A 3 1.41 -13.42 16.07
C PRO A 3 0.24 -12.49 15.76
N VAL A 4 0.53 -11.43 14.98
CA VAL A 4 -0.52 -10.52 14.47
C VAL A 4 -1.24 -11.26 13.35
N GLU A 5 -2.53 -11.47 13.52
CA GLU A 5 -3.40 -12.05 12.50
C GLU A 5 -4.00 -10.90 11.67
N LEU A 6 -3.92 -11.01 10.34
CA LEU A 6 -4.53 -10.06 9.43
C LEU A 6 -5.97 -10.49 9.15
N GLU A 7 -6.90 -9.55 9.29
CA GLU A 7 -8.28 -9.76 8.87
C GLU A 7 -8.34 -9.89 7.34
N ILE A 8 -8.67 -11.08 6.86
CA ILE A 8 -8.93 -11.34 5.43
C ILE A 8 -10.38 -10.94 5.15
N VAL A 9 -10.57 -9.94 4.30
CA VAL A 9 -11.90 -9.45 3.90
C VAL A 9 -12.38 -10.08 2.59
N TYR A 10 -11.47 -10.68 1.82
CA TYR A 10 -11.76 -11.40 0.58
C TYR A 10 -10.65 -12.40 0.26
N GLN A 11 -11.01 -13.57 -0.27
CA GLN A 11 -10.05 -14.53 -0.81
C GLN A 11 -10.73 -15.42 -1.85
N ASP A 12 -10.09 -15.56 -3.03
CA ASP A 12 -10.45 -16.53 -4.06
C ASP A 12 -9.18 -17.27 -4.57
N GLU A 13 -9.24 -17.89 -5.74
CA GLU A 13 -8.11 -18.62 -6.34
C GLU A 13 -7.00 -17.71 -6.91
N TYR A 14 -7.28 -16.43 -7.14
CA TYR A 14 -6.39 -15.46 -7.78
C TYR A 14 -5.93 -14.34 -6.87
N PHE A 15 -6.76 -13.93 -5.91
CA PHE A 15 -6.59 -12.74 -5.08
C PHE A 15 -6.88 -13.01 -3.61
N VAL A 16 -6.22 -12.20 -2.77
CA VAL A 16 -6.54 -12.06 -1.36
C VAL A 16 -6.50 -10.58 -1.00
N ALA A 17 -7.51 -10.13 -0.26
CA ALA A 17 -7.56 -8.77 0.28
C ALA A 17 -7.63 -8.81 1.80
N VAL A 18 -6.82 -7.97 2.44
CA VAL A 18 -6.77 -7.84 3.90
C VAL A 18 -7.13 -6.42 4.32
N ASN A 19 -7.71 -6.30 5.51
CA ASN A 19 -7.78 -5.04 6.21
C ASN A 19 -6.43 -4.76 6.89
N LYS A 20 -5.58 -3.94 6.25
CA LYS A 20 -4.28 -3.56 6.80
C LYS A 20 -4.49 -2.66 8.03
N PRO A 21 -3.93 -2.99 9.20
CA PRO A 21 -3.94 -2.08 10.34
C PRO A 21 -3.05 -0.86 10.09
N ALA A 22 -3.42 0.28 10.68
CA ALA A 22 -2.54 1.44 10.76
C ALA A 22 -1.28 1.11 11.57
N GLY A 23 -0.14 1.69 11.21
CA GLY A 23 1.16 1.47 11.86
C GLY A 23 2.01 0.34 11.25
N MET A 24 1.43 -0.54 10.44
CA MET A 24 2.13 -1.67 9.83
C MET A 24 2.66 -1.34 8.43
N LEU A 25 3.92 -1.72 8.16
CA LEU A 25 4.54 -1.62 6.83
C LEU A 25 4.09 -2.76 5.92
N VAL A 26 3.89 -2.47 4.63
CA VAL A 26 3.49 -3.49 3.63
C VAL A 26 4.61 -4.50 3.38
N HIS A 27 5.83 -4.00 3.16
CA HIS A 27 7.04 -4.79 2.89
C HIS A 27 8.23 -4.21 3.67
N ARG A 28 9.32 -4.99 3.75
CA ARG A 28 10.59 -4.54 4.36
C ARG A 28 11.08 -3.27 3.69
N SER A 29 11.36 -2.24 4.49
CA SER A 29 11.90 -0.97 4.01
C SER A 29 13.05 -0.53 4.91
N TRP A 30 13.98 0.24 4.34
CA TRP A 30 15.11 0.84 5.06
C TRP A 30 14.67 1.87 6.12
N LEU A 31 13.43 2.34 6.03
CA LEU A 31 12.80 3.32 6.92
C LEU A 31 12.74 2.87 8.38
N ASP A 32 12.65 1.56 8.61
CA ASP A 32 12.59 1.01 9.95
C ASP A 32 13.34 -0.32 10.01
N LYS A 33 14.63 -0.24 10.36
CA LYS A 33 15.52 -1.42 10.46
C LYS A 33 15.16 -2.35 11.61
N HIS A 34 14.35 -1.89 12.56
CA HIS A 34 13.96 -2.66 13.74
C HIS A 34 12.58 -3.29 13.59
N GLU A 35 11.77 -2.82 12.64
CA GLU A 35 10.51 -3.46 12.30
C GLU A 35 10.75 -4.86 11.74
N THR A 36 10.01 -5.83 12.28
CA THR A 36 10.14 -7.24 11.88
C THR A 36 8.83 -7.82 11.37
N GLN A 37 7.72 -7.07 11.51
CA GLN A 37 6.40 -7.49 11.08
C GLN A 37 5.93 -6.66 9.89
N PHE A 38 5.59 -7.36 8.81
CA PHE A 38 5.18 -6.75 7.54
C PHE A 38 3.96 -7.48 7.02
N VAL A 39 3.01 -6.75 6.44
CA VAL A 39 1.75 -7.33 5.95
C VAL A 39 2.00 -8.50 5.01
N MET A 40 2.94 -8.34 4.06
CA MET A 40 3.26 -9.38 3.08
C MET A 40 3.79 -10.67 3.73
N GLN A 41 4.67 -10.54 4.74
CA GLN A 41 5.22 -11.71 5.43
C GLN A 41 4.16 -12.36 6.32
N THR A 42 3.43 -11.57 7.09
CA THR A 42 2.35 -12.04 7.97
C THR A 42 1.27 -12.77 7.17
N LEU A 43 0.81 -12.19 6.05
CA LEU A 43 -0.22 -12.80 5.22
C LEU A 43 0.27 -14.11 4.60
N ARG A 44 1.49 -14.12 4.04
CA ARG A 44 2.11 -15.34 3.49
C ARG A 44 2.13 -16.46 4.52
N ASP A 45 2.57 -16.15 5.74
CA ASP A 45 2.69 -17.14 6.80
C ASP A 45 1.30 -17.60 7.31
N GLN A 46 0.31 -16.70 7.32
CA GLN A 46 -1.08 -16.99 7.70
C GLN A 46 -1.81 -17.90 6.70
N ILE A 47 -1.62 -17.71 5.40
CA ILE A 47 -2.29 -18.52 4.36
C ILE A 47 -1.42 -19.67 3.83
N GLY A 48 -0.14 -19.73 4.22
CA GLY A 48 0.80 -20.76 3.78
C GLY A 48 1.22 -20.66 2.30
N GLN A 49 1.04 -19.51 1.65
CA GLN A 49 1.30 -19.31 0.22
C GLN A 49 1.93 -17.94 -0.04
N HIS A 50 2.80 -17.86 -1.05
CA HIS A 50 3.36 -16.60 -1.53
C HIS A 50 2.27 -15.65 -2.04
N VAL A 51 2.41 -14.37 -1.69
CA VAL A 51 1.52 -13.30 -2.12
C VAL A 51 2.31 -12.21 -2.82
N PHE A 52 1.67 -11.55 -3.79
CA PHE A 52 2.26 -10.51 -4.62
C PHE A 52 1.47 -9.21 -4.44
N PRO A 53 2.03 -8.16 -3.80
CA PRO A 53 1.29 -6.92 -3.55
C PRO A 53 0.97 -6.21 -4.88
N LEU A 54 -0.28 -5.82 -5.08
CA LEU A 54 -0.72 -5.11 -6.29
C LEU A 54 -0.63 -3.58 -6.14
N HIS A 55 -0.70 -3.09 -4.92
CA HIS A 55 -0.51 -1.69 -4.56
C HIS A 55 0.04 -1.59 -3.14
N ARG A 56 0.20 -0.37 -2.63
CA ARG A 56 0.63 -0.11 -1.25
C ARG A 56 -0.29 0.88 -0.55
N LEU A 57 -0.33 0.79 0.76
CA LEU A 57 -0.82 1.81 1.68
C LEU A 57 0.37 2.25 2.54
N ASP A 58 0.41 3.53 2.89
CA ASP A 58 1.46 4.04 3.78
C ASP A 58 1.33 3.46 5.19
N ARG A 59 2.43 3.50 5.95
CA ARG A 59 2.47 2.97 7.32
C ARG A 59 1.28 3.44 8.17
N PRO A 60 0.97 4.74 8.28
CA PRO A 60 -0.15 5.20 9.12
C PRO A 60 -1.53 4.91 8.52
N THR A 61 -1.63 4.61 7.23
CA THR A 61 -2.92 4.38 6.56
C THR A 61 -3.43 2.98 6.82
N SER A 62 -4.67 2.82 7.27
CA SER A 62 -5.37 1.55 7.36
C SER A 62 -6.25 1.29 6.14
N GLY A 63 -6.74 0.05 5.98
CA GLY A 63 -7.77 -0.28 5.01
C GLY A 63 -7.38 -1.40 4.06
N VAL A 64 -8.15 -1.53 2.97
CA VAL A 64 -8.06 -2.67 2.05
C VAL A 64 -6.73 -2.65 1.30
N LEU A 65 -5.99 -3.76 1.41
CA LEU A 65 -4.78 -4.02 0.64
C LEU A 65 -4.93 -5.34 -0.12
N VAL A 66 -4.78 -5.29 -1.44
CA VAL A 66 -4.98 -6.43 -2.33
C VAL A 66 -3.65 -7.04 -2.78
N PHE A 67 -3.60 -8.36 -2.76
CA PHE A 67 -2.50 -9.16 -3.26
C PHE A 67 -3.01 -10.16 -4.30
N ALA A 68 -2.19 -10.43 -5.31
CA ALA A 68 -2.35 -11.59 -6.16
C ALA A 68 -1.71 -12.83 -5.52
N LEU A 69 -2.24 -14.01 -5.86
CA LEU A 69 -1.79 -15.31 -5.36
C LEU A 69 -0.77 -15.99 -6.30
N SER A 70 -0.50 -15.39 -7.46
CA SER A 70 0.57 -15.81 -8.37
C SER A 70 1.24 -14.59 -9.03
N SER A 71 2.48 -14.77 -9.48
CA SER A 71 3.22 -13.73 -10.22
C SER A 71 2.59 -13.42 -11.58
N GLU A 72 1.94 -14.41 -12.19
CA GLU A 72 1.24 -14.26 -13.47
C GLU A 72 0.01 -13.37 -13.32
N VAL A 73 -0.82 -13.61 -12.30
CA VAL A 73 -1.97 -12.74 -12.02
C VAL A 73 -1.48 -11.33 -11.67
N ALA A 74 -0.40 -11.22 -10.88
CA ALA A 74 0.18 -9.93 -10.54
C ALA A 74 0.61 -9.12 -11.79
N SER A 75 1.30 -9.76 -12.75
CA SER A 75 1.77 -9.07 -13.95
C SER A 75 0.64 -8.63 -14.88
N GLN A 76 -0.49 -9.34 -14.88
CA GLN A 76 -1.68 -8.97 -15.67
C GLN A 76 -2.45 -7.80 -15.05
N VAL A 77 -2.48 -7.70 -13.72
CA VAL A 77 -3.32 -6.73 -13.00
C VAL A 77 -2.58 -5.43 -12.66
N MET A 78 -1.27 -5.49 -12.39
CA MET A 78 -0.47 -4.28 -12.09
C MET A 78 -0.61 -3.14 -13.13
N PRO A 79 -0.69 -3.39 -14.45
CA PRO A 79 -0.94 -2.34 -15.43
C PRO A 79 -2.24 -1.56 -15.19
N MET A 80 -3.29 -2.22 -14.69
CA MET A 80 -4.55 -1.54 -14.38
C MET A 80 -4.40 -0.52 -13.24
N PHE A 81 -3.51 -0.77 -12.28
CA PHE A 81 -3.18 0.21 -11.24
C PHE A 81 -2.39 1.39 -11.80
N ALA A 82 -1.43 1.13 -12.71
CA ALA A 82 -0.63 2.16 -13.36
C ALA A 82 -1.48 3.03 -14.32
N GLU A 83 -2.46 2.44 -14.99
CA GLU A 83 -3.37 3.11 -15.91
C GLU A 83 -4.60 3.73 -15.21
N HIS A 84 -4.62 3.80 -13.87
CA HIS A 84 -5.71 4.36 -13.07
C HIS A 84 -7.10 3.73 -13.35
N LYS A 85 -7.14 2.45 -13.75
CA LYS A 85 -8.38 1.70 -14.03
C LYS A 85 -9.04 1.12 -12.78
N MET A 86 -8.46 1.36 -11.60
CA MET A 86 -8.95 0.86 -10.31
C MET A 86 -9.55 2.01 -9.51
N GLU A 87 -10.82 1.89 -9.14
CA GLU A 87 -11.48 2.82 -8.23
C GLU A 87 -11.10 2.52 -6.79
N LYS A 88 -10.66 3.54 -6.04
CA LYS A 88 -10.24 3.44 -4.65
C LYS A 88 -10.86 4.56 -3.85
N THR A 89 -11.64 4.23 -2.84
CA THR A 89 -12.26 5.20 -1.93
C THR A 89 -11.49 5.25 -0.61
N TYR A 90 -11.15 6.46 -0.16
CA TYR A 90 -10.50 6.69 1.12
C TYR A 90 -11.38 7.58 2.00
N HIS A 91 -11.55 7.19 3.25
CA HIS A 91 -12.14 8.06 4.26
C HIS A 91 -11.02 8.74 5.05
N ALA A 92 -11.11 10.06 5.16
CA ALA A 92 -10.15 10.87 5.88
C ALA A 92 -10.86 11.90 6.77
N ILE A 93 -10.27 12.20 7.93
CA ILE A 93 -10.65 13.33 8.75
C ILE A 93 -9.71 14.48 8.39
N VAL A 94 -10.27 15.62 8.01
CA VAL A 94 -9.53 16.80 7.57
C VAL A 94 -9.76 17.98 8.50
N ARG A 95 -8.85 18.95 8.47
CA ARG A 95 -9.00 20.21 9.20
C ARG A 95 -9.76 21.22 8.34
N GLY A 96 -10.88 21.73 8.84
CA GLY A 96 -11.70 22.74 8.18
C GLY A 96 -13.15 22.30 8.02
N TRP A 97 -13.94 23.09 7.29
CA TRP A 97 -15.32 22.78 6.94
C TRP A 97 -15.40 22.68 5.40
N ILE A 98 -15.88 21.56 4.90
CA ILE A 98 -16.06 21.30 3.47
C ILE A 98 -17.57 21.24 3.22
N GLU A 99 -18.09 22.16 2.42
CA GLU A 99 -19.53 22.27 2.12
C GLU A 99 -19.89 21.67 0.75
N GLU A 100 -18.94 21.63 -0.18
CA GLU A 100 -19.12 21.16 -1.56
C GLU A 100 -18.06 20.12 -1.91
N GLU A 101 -18.37 19.25 -2.87
CA GLU A 101 -17.39 18.35 -3.47
C GLU A 101 -16.46 19.09 -4.45
N GLY A 102 -15.29 18.53 -4.71
CA GLY A 102 -14.33 19.12 -5.63
C GLY A 102 -13.28 18.12 -6.10
N VAL A 103 -12.59 18.49 -7.19
CA VAL A 103 -11.49 17.72 -7.76
C VAL A 103 -10.19 18.48 -7.52
N LEU A 104 -9.21 17.80 -6.94
CA LEU A 104 -7.84 18.29 -6.84
C LEU A 104 -7.01 17.64 -7.95
N ASP A 105 -6.72 18.42 -9.00
CA ASP A 105 -5.94 18.00 -10.17
C ASP A 105 -4.71 18.89 -10.33
N TYR A 106 -3.60 18.47 -9.74
CA TYR A 106 -2.30 19.12 -9.88
C TYR A 106 -1.17 18.11 -9.64
N ALA A 107 -0.07 18.28 -10.37
CA ALA A 107 1.10 17.40 -10.25
C ALA A 107 1.75 17.50 -8.85
N LEU A 108 2.10 16.34 -8.28
CA LEU A 108 2.82 16.28 -7.02
C LEU A 108 4.33 16.42 -7.27
N LYS A 109 4.97 17.35 -6.56
CA LYS A 109 6.44 17.46 -6.55
C LYS A 109 7.01 16.59 -5.44
N VAL A 110 8.01 15.78 -5.75
CA VAL A 110 8.75 15.03 -4.74
C VAL A 110 9.48 16.03 -3.82
N GLU A 111 9.07 16.09 -2.56
CA GLU A 111 9.86 16.71 -1.51
C GLU A 111 10.65 15.62 -0.81
N LEU A 112 11.99 15.68 -0.92
CA LEU A 112 12.86 14.68 -0.34
C LEU A 112 12.78 14.75 1.19
N ASP A 113 12.36 13.65 1.81
CA ASP A 113 12.39 13.51 3.25
C ASP A 113 13.83 13.22 3.69
N LYS A 114 14.35 13.99 4.65
CA LYS A 114 15.76 13.90 5.10
C LYS A 114 16.14 12.52 5.68
N ILE A 115 15.15 11.70 6.04
CA ILE A 115 15.30 10.39 6.65
C ILE A 115 14.98 9.28 5.64
N ALA A 116 13.86 9.39 4.91
CA ALA A 116 13.45 8.38 3.91
C ALA A 116 14.32 8.41 2.65
N ASP A 117 14.73 9.60 2.22
CA ASP A 117 15.39 9.85 0.94
C ASP A 117 16.87 10.22 1.12
N LYS A 118 17.46 9.90 2.27
CA LYS A 118 18.88 10.20 2.56
C LYS A 118 19.85 9.67 1.49
N PHE A 119 19.44 8.64 0.74
CA PHE A 119 20.19 8.03 -0.36
C PHE A 119 19.47 8.11 -1.72
N ALA A 120 18.34 8.82 -1.82
CA ALA A 120 17.65 8.99 -3.09
C ALA A 120 18.38 10.01 -3.98
N SER A 121 18.43 9.76 -5.29
CA SER A 121 18.98 10.72 -6.26
C SER A 121 18.20 12.03 -6.22
N GLN A 122 18.90 13.16 -6.11
CA GLN A 122 18.28 14.49 -5.96
C GLN A 122 17.59 15.00 -7.23
N GLU A 123 17.84 14.37 -8.37
CA GLU A 123 17.14 14.64 -9.63
C GLU A 123 16.07 13.57 -9.84
N LYS A 124 14.83 13.90 -9.49
CA LYS A 124 13.65 13.23 -10.02
C LYS A 124 12.77 14.30 -10.66
N GLU A 125 12.57 14.18 -11.97
CA GLU A 125 11.64 15.01 -12.72
C GLU A 125 10.22 14.85 -12.16
N ALA A 126 9.39 15.88 -12.34
CA ALA A 126 7.99 15.85 -11.91
C ALA A 126 7.28 14.64 -12.54
N GLN A 127 6.54 13.89 -11.72
CA GLN A 127 5.72 12.78 -12.19
C GLN A 127 4.33 13.34 -12.47
N GLU A 128 3.83 13.10 -13.70
CA GLU A 128 2.43 13.34 -14.06
C GLU A 128 1.49 12.41 -13.27
#